data_AF-A0A6P6Y4Z7-F1
#
_entry.id   AF-A0A6P6Y4Z7-F1
#
_cell.length_a   1.000
_cell.length_b   1.000
_cell.length_c   1.000
_cell.angle_alpha   90.00
_cell.angle_beta   90.00
_cell.angle_gamma   90.00
#
_symmetry.space_group_name_H-M   'P 1'
#
loop_
_entity.id
_entity.type
_entity.pdbx_description
1 polymer ?
#
loop_
_entity_poly.entity_id
_entity_poly.type
_entity_poly.pdbx_seq_one_letter_code
_entity_poly.pdbx_strand_id
1 'polypeptide(L)'
;MDRVVVRNFKTYAGEVTIGPLHRSLNAIIGANGSGKSNIVDAVCFCFGMRASRLRNKNLTGLIHQSQGLACSEAAVEIYLNVLADQSGGPSISSFSVGRDISLNSRSRYFLNGAVCSYADVEQKLSSYGVDLNTNRFLVLQGEIERLAALPPIAPDGSRNGLLELCESIIGTDVLVPSIAALEQKIAWYRLKHTLVCFGSLEEARKIAFCGKQKFRVVTLNGELIEKSGSISGGMVFTRWGDADLELVDSNPFASGVSLTVRPPGKSWRPLSSLSGGERTMTSLALIFALHHFKPSPFFFLDEIDAALDVRNVVILALFVRSNLVPPTQNFAVLRTVFRLQL
;
A
#
# COMPACT_ATOMS: atom_id res chain seq x y z
N MET A 1 -7.90 -15.97 -8.60
CA MET A 1 -9.16 -15.35 -9.11
C MET A 1 -9.51 -15.98 -10.44
N ASP A 2 -10.76 -16.38 -10.67
CA ASP A 2 -11.16 -17.11 -11.89
C ASP A 2 -11.70 -16.17 -12.96
N ARG A 3 -12.72 -15.39 -12.63
CA ARG A 3 -13.37 -14.44 -13.54
C ARG A 3 -14.07 -13.33 -12.76
N VAL A 4 -14.35 -12.24 -13.45
CA VAL A 4 -15.15 -11.11 -12.96
C VAL A 4 -16.35 -10.93 -13.86
N VAL A 5 -17.55 -10.98 -13.31
CA VAL A 5 -18.79 -10.67 -14.02
C VAL A 5 -19.19 -9.26 -13.61
N VAL A 6 -19.35 -8.37 -14.60
CA VAL A 6 -19.79 -7.00 -14.39
C VAL A 6 -21.11 -6.79 -15.11
N ARG A 7 -22.06 -6.12 -14.47
CA ARG A 7 -23.37 -5.79 -15.04
C ARG A 7 -23.64 -4.31 -14.90
N ASN A 8 -23.85 -3.62 -16.03
CA ASN A 8 -24.15 -2.19 -16.10
C ASN A 8 -23.18 -1.32 -15.26
N PHE A 9 -21.90 -1.69 -15.22
CA PHE A 9 -20.90 -1.04 -14.37
C PHE A 9 -19.98 -0.14 -15.21
N LYS A 10 -19.98 1.16 -14.92
CA LYS A 10 -19.18 2.19 -15.60
C LYS A 10 -19.30 2.15 -17.12
N THR A 11 -18.27 1.71 -17.84
CA THR A 11 -18.27 1.61 -19.31
C THR A 11 -18.90 0.31 -19.83
N TYR A 12 -19.18 -0.66 -18.95
CA TYR A 12 -19.73 -1.95 -19.32
C TYR A 12 -21.26 -1.90 -19.28
N ALA A 13 -21.89 -1.85 -20.47
CA ALA A 13 -23.33 -1.97 -20.62
C ALA A 13 -23.75 -3.45 -20.67
N GLY A 14 -24.89 -3.80 -20.08
CA GLY A 14 -25.33 -5.19 -19.99
C GLY A 14 -24.42 -6.02 -19.10
N GLU A 15 -24.44 -7.34 -19.28
CA GLU A 15 -23.58 -8.28 -18.56
C GLU A 15 -22.35 -8.63 -19.38
N VAL A 16 -21.16 -8.46 -18.78
CA VAL A 16 -19.87 -8.76 -19.39
C VAL A 16 -19.08 -9.64 -18.43
N THR A 17 -18.58 -10.77 -18.95
CA THR A 17 -17.68 -11.66 -18.20
C THR A 17 -16.24 -11.42 -18.63
N ILE A 18 -15.37 -11.12 -17.67
CA ILE A 18 -13.94 -10.91 -17.83
C ILE A 18 -13.22 -12.16 -17.30
N GLY A 19 -12.67 -12.94 -18.23
CA GLY A 19 -11.96 -14.18 -17.92
C GLY A 19 -12.19 -15.25 -19.00
N PRO A 20 -11.72 -16.50 -18.76
CA PRO A 20 -11.04 -16.95 -17.54
C PRO A 20 -9.67 -16.29 -17.37
N LEU A 21 -9.33 -15.94 -16.13
CA LEU A 21 -8.04 -15.37 -15.75
C LEU A 21 -7.04 -16.49 -15.48
N HIS A 22 -5.84 -16.34 -16.02
CA HIS A 22 -4.73 -17.22 -15.71
C HIS A 22 -4.31 -17.07 -14.24
N ARG A 23 -3.80 -18.15 -13.64
CA ARG A 23 -3.47 -18.20 -12.20
C ARG A 23 -2.22 -17.42 -11.81
N SER A 24 -1.33 -17.16 -12.76
CA SER A 24 -0.05 -16.47 -12.50
C SER A 24 -0.06 -15.02 -12.99
N LEU A 25 -0.10 -14.80 -14.30
CA LEU A 25 0.01 -13.48 -14.91
C LEU A 25 -1.06 -13.28 -15.96
N ASN A 26 -1.75 -12.15 -15.86
CA ASN A 26 -2.71 -11.67 -16.83
C ASN A 26 -2.27 -10.28 -17.29
N ALA A 27 -2.23 -10.07 -18.61
CA ALA A 27 -2.01 -8.77 -19.19
C ALA A 27 -3.33 -8.27 -19.81
N ILE A 28 -3.89 -7.19 -19.27
CA ILE A 28 -5.10 -6.57 -19.79
C ILE A 28 -4.69 -5.45 -20.73
N ILE A 29 -5.00 -5.60 -22.02
CA ILE A 29 -4.60 -4.68 -23.09
C ILE A 29 -5.81 -4.04 -23.77
N GLY A 30 -5.62 -2.82 -24.28
CA GLY A 30 -6.68 -2.06 -24.97
C GLY A 30 -6.32 -0.60 -25.16
N ALA A 31 -7.04 0.07 -26.05
CA ALA A 31 -6.86 1.49 -26.34
C ALA A 31 -7.19 2.39 -25.13
N ASN A 32 -6.76 3.66 -25.18
CA ASN A 32 -7.17 4.64 -24.17
C ASN A 32 -8.69 4.82 -24.18
N GLY A 33 -9.28 4.89 -22.97
CA GLY A 33 -10.73 4.98 -22.81
C GLY A 33 -11.51 3.67 -23.00
N SER A 34 -10.87 2.54 -23.31
CA SER A 34 -11.56 1.25 -23.52
C SER A 34 -12.12 0.61 -22.24
N GLY A 35 -11.97 1.25 -21.08
CA GLY A 35 -12.49 0.75 -19.81
C GLY A 35 -11.58 -0.22 -19.05
N LYS A 36 -10.31 -0.39 -19.43
CA LYS A 36 -9.36 -1.31 -18.75
C LYS A 36 -9.32 -1.11 -17.24
N SER A 37 -9.11 0.13 -16.81
CA SER A 37 -9.02 0.47 -15.38
C SER A 37 -10.37 0.35 -14.66
N ASN A 38 -11.50 0.27 -15.39
CA ASN A 38 -12.80 -0.04 -14.80
C ASN A 38 -12.90 -1.50 -14.34
N ILE A 39 -12.04 -2.39 -14.83
CA ILE A 39 -11.91 -3.77 -14.29
C ILE A 39 -11.37 -3.72 -12.87
N VAL A 40 -10.33 -2.91 -12.63
CA VAL A 40 -9.79 -2.69 -11.27
C VAL A 40 -10.83 -2.02 -10.40
N ASP A 41 -11.54 -1.02 -10.92
CA ASP A 41 -12.63 -0.38 -10.15
C ASP A 41 -13.75 -1.35 -9.80
N ALA A 42 -14.08 -2.30 -10.68
CA ALA A 42 -15.07 -3.34 -10.40
C ALA A 42 -14.61 -4.23 -9.23
N VAL A 43 -13.34 -4.62 -9.24
CA VAL A 43 -12.73 -5.40 -8.15
C VAL A 43 -12.74 -4.62 -6.84
N CYS A 44 -12.26 -3.37 -6.86
CA CYS A 44 -12.27 -2.46 -5.72
C CYS A 44 -13.68 -2.22 -5.18
N PHE A 45 -14.67 -2.08 -6.07
CA PHE A 45 -16.07 -1.91 -5.70
C PHE A 45 -16.59 -3.13 -4.94
N CYS A 46 -16.37 -4.34 -5.46
CA CYS A 46 -16.75 -5.58 -4.78
C CYS A 46 -16.09 -5.74 -3.41
N PHE A 47 -14.85 -5.27 -3.26
CA PHE A 47 -14.10 -5.32 -2.00
C PHE A 47 -14.37 -4.15 -1.04
N GLY A 48 -15.40 -3.34 -1.29
CA GLY A 48 -15.85 -2.34 -0.33
C GLY A 48 -15.08 -1.02 -0.33
N MET A 49 -14.26 -0.77 -1.36
CA MET A 49 -13.57 0.51 -1.50
C MET A 49 -14.55 1.67 -1.63
N ARG A 50 -14.17 2.82 -1.04
CA ARG A 50 -14.95 4.06 -1.11
C ARG A 50 -14.99 4.59 -2.55
N ALA A 51 -16.08 5.27 -2.90
CA ALA A 51 -16.29 5.82 -4.25
C ALA A 51 -15.12 6.70 -4.72
N SER A 52 -14.50 7.48 -3.82
CA SER A 52 -13.37 8.35 -4.15
C SER A 52 -12.17 7.59 -4.72
N ARG A 53 -11.87 6.40 -4.19
CA ARG A 53 -10.83 5.51 -4.73
C ARG A 53 -11.22 4.86 -6.06
N LEU A 54 -12.51 4.86 -6.40
CA LEU A 54 -13.05 4.39 -7.67
C LEU A 54 -13.22 5.52 -8.70
N ARG A 55 -12.53 6.65 -8.50
CA ARG A 55 -12.59 7.85 -9.36
C ARG A 55 -14.01 8.41 -9.52
N ASN A 56 -14.83 8.30 -8.47
CA ASN A 56 -16.19 8.81 -8.45
C ASN A 56 -16.51 9.50 -7.12
N LYS A 57 -17.44 10.46 -7.13
CA LYS A 57 -17.88 11.12 -5.89
C LYS A 57 -18.78 10.20 -5.05
N ASN A 58 -19.72 9.53 -5.71
CA ASN A 58 -20.74 8.68 -5.09
C ASN A 58 -20.81 7.32 -5.80
N LEU A 59 -21.29 6.29 -5.10
CA LEU A 59 -21.41 4.94 -5.65
C LEU A 59 -22.43 4.83 -6.79
N THR A 60 -23.48 5.66 -6.78
CA THR A 60 -24.47 5.70 -7.87
C THR A 60 -23.86 6.14 -9.21
N GLY A 61 -22.76 6.91 -9.18
CA GLY A 61 -22.00 7.28 -10.38
C GLY A 61 -21.26 6.12 -11.03
N LEU A 62 -21.24 4.93 -10.39
CA LEU A 62 -20.67 3.71 -10.97
C LEU A 62 -21.66 2.99 -11.90
N ILE A 63 -22.95 3.35 -11.87
CA ILE A 63 -23.96 2.77 -12.76
C ILE A 63 -23.74 3.31 -14.17
N HIS A 64 -23.76 2.42 -15.15
CA HIS A 64 -23.54 2.76 -16.56
C HIS A 64 -24.53 3.82 -17.05
N GLN A 65 -24.01 4.83 -17.75
CA GLN A 65 -24.80 5.89 -18.37
C GLN A 65 -24.43 5.97 -19.85
N SER A 66 -25.38 5.62 -20.72
CA SER A 66 -25.27 5.83 -22.16
C SER A 66 -26.56 6.39 -22.74
N GLN A 67 -26.44 7.08 -23.87
CA GLN A 67 -27.60 7.55 -24.61
C GLN A 67 -28.36 6.33 -25.16
N GLY A 68 -29.52 6.03 -24.57
CA GLY A 68 -30.41 4.95 -25.01
C GLY A 68 -30.54 3.75 -24.05
N LEU A 69 -29.73 3.65 -22.99
CA LEU A 69 -29.86 2.60 -21.98
C LEU A 69 -29.98 3.19 -20.57
N ALA A 70 -31.20 3.19 -20.03
CA ALA A 70 -31.46 3.62 -18.66
C ALA A 70 -31.19 2.46 -17.69
N CYS A 71 -29.99 2.44 -17.08
CA CYS A 71 -29.64 1.46 -16.06
C CYS A 71 -30.09 1.97 -14.68
N SER A 72 -30.86 1.16 -13.95
CA SER A 72 -31.29 1.45 -12.58
C SER A 72 -30.38 0.86 -11.51
N GLU A 73 -29.55 -0.10 -11.91
CA GLU A 73 -28.66 -0.86 -11.03
C GLU A 73 -27.37 -1.25 -11.76
N ALA A 74 -26.32 -1.45 -10.97
CA ALA A 74 -25.08 -2.07 -11.39
C ALA A 74 -24.68 -3.16 -10.39
N ALA A 75 -24.08 -4.22 -10.89
CA ALA A 75 -23.62 -5.32 -10.07
C ALA A 75 -22.24 -5.79 -10.54
N VAL A 76 -21.43 -6.25 -9.60
CA VAL A 76 -20.16 -6.93 -9.87
C VAL A 76 -20.15 -8.22 -9.06
N GLU A 77 -19.66 -9.29 -9.66
CA GLU A 77 -19.44 -10.56 -8.99
C GLU A 77 -18.07 -11.13 -9.36
N ILE A 78 -17.29 -11.48 -8.35
CA ILE A 78 -15.95 -12.03 -8.50
C ILE A 78 -15.98 -13.49 -8.10
N TYR A 79 -15.49 -14.36 -8.99
CA TYR A 79 -15.37 -15.79 -8.74
C TYR A 79 -13.93 -16.11 -8.33
N LEU A 80 -13.77 -16.77 -7.18
CA LEU A 80 -12.50 -17.12 -6.57
C LEU A 80 -12.40 -18.64 -6.41
N ASN A 81 -11.24 -19.18 -6.78
CA ASN A 81 -10.86 -20.57 -6.57
C ASN A 81 -9.80 -20.63 -5.49
N VAL A 82 -9.99 -21.53 -4.52
CA VAL A 82 -9.04 -21.88 -3.48
C VAL A 82 -8.26 -23.10 -3.95
N LEU A 83 -6.94 -22.98 -4.01
CA LEU A 83 -6.05 -24.03 -4.49
C LEU A 83 -5.56 -24.90 -3.33
N ALA A 84 -5.28 -26.16 -3.62
CA ALA A 84 -4.85 -27.14 -2.63
C ALA A 84 -3.47 -26.89 -2.04
N ASP A 85 -2.59 -26.36 -2.88
CA ASP A 85 -1.20 -26.17 -2.57
C ASP A 85 -0.74 -24.82 -3.14
N GLN A 86 0.46 -24.43 -2.74
CA GLN A 86 1.10 -23.25 -3.27
C GLN A 86 1.69 -23.48 -4.68
N SER A 87 1.71 -24.73 -5.15
CA SER A 87 2.21 -25.16 -6.47
C SER A 87 1.16 -25.10 -7.58
N GLY A 88 -0.04 -24.58 -7.31
CA GLY A 88 -1.04 -24.32 -8.35
C GLY A 88 -1.83 -25.57 -8.73
N GLY A 89 -1.94 -26.52 -7.80
CA GLY A 89 -2.67 -27.76 -7.89
C GLY A 89 -4.19 -27.58 -8.07
N PRO A 90 -4.96 -28.67 -7.89
CA PRO A 90 -6.39 -28.63 -8.14
C PRO A 90 -7.11 -27.63 -7.22
N SER A 91 -8.18 -27.01 -7.74
CA SER A 91 -9.07 -26.18 -6.95
C SER A 91 -9.81 -27.07 -5.94
N ILE A 92 -9.63 -26.82 -4.64
CA ILE A 92 -10.34 -27.55 -3.57
C ILE A 92 -11.75 -27.00 -3.38
N SER A 93 -11.89 -25.67 -3.50
CA SER A 93 -13.18 -25.02 -3.34
C SER A 93 -13.24 -23.76 -4.18
N SER A 94 -14.45 -23.30 -4.46
CA SER A 94 -14.69 -22.01 -5.08
C SER A 94 -15.77 -21.26 -4.33
N PHE A 95 -15.73 -19.94 -4.41
CA PHE A 95 -16.77 -19.08 -3.88
C PHE A 95 -16.87 -17.80 -4.71
N SER A 96 -18.02 -17.13 -4.65
CA SER A 96 -18.21 -15.83 -5.29
C SER A 96 -18.45 -14.73 -4.26
N VAL A 97 -17.92 -13.54 -4.55
CA VAL A 97 -18.15 -12.30 -3.80
C VAL A 97 -18.80 -11.31 -4.75
N GLY A 98 -20.03 -10.92 -4.45
CA GLY A 98 -20.80 -9.98 -5.24
C GLY A 98 -21.13 -8.70 -4.48
N ARG A 99 -21.30 -7.60 -5.20
CA ARG A 99 -21.84 -6.35 -4.70
C ARG A 99 -22.73 -5.70 -5.74
N ASP A 100 -23.88 -5.19 -5.32
CA ASP A 100 -24.75 -4.36 -6.15
C ASP A 100 -24.86 -2.92 -5.63
N ILE A 101 -25.30 -2.04 -6.51
CA ILE A 101 -25.69 -0.67 -6.21
C ILE A 101 -26.90 -0.31 -7.07
N SER A 102 -27.90 0.32 -6.46
CA SER A 102 -29.09 0.82 -7.17
C SER A 102 -29.17 2.34 -7.06
N LEU A 103 -29.96 2.99 -7.93
CA LEU A 103 -30.10 4.46 -7.99
C LEU A 103 -30.60 5.09 -6.69
N ASN A 104 -31.29 4.33 -5.83
CA ASN A 104 -31.69 4.75 -4.49
C ASN A 104 -30.53 4.75 -3.46
N SER A 105 -29.28 4.57 -3.93
CA SER A 105 -28.07 4.47 -3.12
C SER A 105 -28.01 3.25 -2.18
N ARG A 106 -28.88 2.26 -2.36
CA ARG A 106 -28.80 0.99 -1.63
C ARG A 106 -27.77 0.08 -2.28
N SER A 107 -26.80 -0.34 -1.48
CA SER A 107 -25.77 -1.32 -1.86
C SER A 107 -25.89 -2.56 -1.00
N ARG A 108 -25.85 -3.74 -1.61
CA ARG A 108 -25.89 -5.04 -0.92
C ARG A 108 -24.68 -5.88 -1.30
N TYR A 109 -24.25 -6.72 -0.37
CA TYR A 109 -23.20 -7.69 -0.59
C TYR A 109 -23.80 -9.09 -0.71
N PHE A 110 -23.13 -9.92 -1.49
CA PHE A 110 -23.51 -11.30 -1.75
C PHE A 110 -22.31 -12.20 -1.59
N LEU A 111 -22.50 -13.34 -0.92
CA LEU A 111 -21.56 -14.45 -0.88
C LEU A 111 -22.24 -15.67 -1.47
N ASN A 112 -21.70 -16.21 -2.57
CA ASN A 112 -22.33 -17.31 -3.30
C ASN A 112 -23.80 -17.04 -3.67
N GLY A 113 -24.12 -15.80 -4.04
CA GLY A 113 -25.48 -15.33 -4.35
C GLY A 113 -26.39 -15.05 -3.14
N ALA A 114 -25.99 -15.43 -1.92
CA ALA A 114 -26.76 -15.13 -0.71
C ALA A 114 -26.42 -13.74 -0.15
N VAL A 115 -27.43 -12.96 0.22
CA VAL A 115 -27.25 -11.63 0.81
C VAL A 115 -26.52 -11.74 2.15
N CYS A 116 -25.48 -10.93 2.34
CA CYS A 116 -24.64 -10.91 3.54
C CYS A 116 -24.22 -9.49 3.93
N SER A 117 -23.58 -9.36 5.09
CA SER A 117 -22.97 -8.11 5.53
C SER A 117 -21.55 -7.95 4.95
N TYR A 118 -21.03 -6.71 4.96
CA TYR A 118 -19.63 -6.47 4.58
C TYR A 118 -18.64 -7.18 5.53
N ALA A 119 -18.98 -7.30 6.82
CA ALA A 119 -18.14 -7.98 7.80
C ALA A 119 -17.95 -9.47 7.45
N ASP A 120 -18.99 -10.13 6.93
CA ASP A 120 -18.92 -11.53 6.48
C ASP A 120 -17.98 -11.66 5.28
N VAL A 121 -18.05 -10.72 4.33
CA VAL A 121 -17.14 -10.66 3.17
C VAL A 121 -15.70 -10.44 3.61
N GLU A 122 -15.47 -9.48 4.51
CA GLU A 122 -14.15 -9.17 5.06
C GLU A 122 -13.55 -10.37 5.80
N GLN A 123 -14.33 -11.03 6.66
CA GLN A 123 -13.90 -12.23 7.38
C GLN A 123 -13.57 -13.38 6.42
N LYS A 124 -14.41 -13.61 5.41
CA LYS A 124 -14.20 -14.66 4.41
C LYS A 124 -12.92 -14.42 3.62
N LEU A 125 -12.70 -13.21 3.13
CA LEU A 125 -11.51 -12.83 2.36
C LEU A 125 -10.24 -12.85 3.23
N SER A 126 -10.32 -12.36 4.46
CA SER A 126 -9.21 -12.39 5.42
C SER A 126 -8.77 -13.82 5.76
N SER A 127 -9.71 -14.77 5.83
CA SER A 127 -9.38 -16.19 6.06
C SER A 127 -8.52 -16.81 4.95
N TYR A 128 -8.51 -16.21 3.75
CA TYR A 128 -7.68 -16.61 2.62
C TYR A 128 -6.50 -15.65 2.37
N GLY A 129 -6.17 -14.78 3.33
CA GLY A 129 -5.02 -13.88 3.25
C GLY A 129 -5.25 -12.60 2.42
N VAL A 130 -6.49 -12.31 2.03
CA VAL A 130 -6.85 -11.05 1.36
C VAL A 130 -7.18 -10.01 2.44
N ASP A 131 -6.25 -9.09 2.68
CA ASP A 131 -6.43 -7.99 3.63
C ASP A 131 -6.96 -6.72 2.93
N LEU A 132 -8.23 -6.41 3.19
CA LEU A 132 -8.95 -5.26 2.62
C LEU A 132 -8.66 -3.93 3.34
N ASN A 133 -8.08 -3.96 4.54
CA ASN A 133 -7.83 -2.75 5.31
C ASN A 133 -6.62 -2.00 4.79
N THR A 134 -5.57 -2.74 4.45
CA THR A 134 -4.32 -2.19 3.93
C THR A 134 -4.34 -2.03 2.40
N ASN A 135 -5.26 -2.72 1.69
CA ASN A 135 -5.41 -2.68 0.23
C ASN A 135 -4.11 -2.95 -0.54
N ARG A 136 -3.22 -3.77 0.03
CA ARG A 136 -1.87 -4.05 -0.49
C ARG A 136 -1.86 -4.76 -1.84
N PHE A 137 -3.00 -5.25 -2.30
CA PHE A 137 -3.15 -5.91 -3.59
C PHE A 137 -3.34 -4.93 -4.76
N LEU A 138 -3.36 -3.61 -4.52
CA LEU A 138 -3.63 -2.61 -5.54
C LEU A 138 -2.49 -1.59 -5.62
N VAL A 139 -1.92 -1.45 -6.80
CA VAL A 139 -1.11 -0.29 -7.17
C VAL A 139 -1.88 0.44 -8.26
N LEU A 140 -2.60 1.48 -7.84
CA LEU A 140 -3.37 2.35 -8.73
C LEU A 140 -2.46 3.43 -9.31
N GLN A 141 -2.90 4.00 -10.44
CA GLN A 141 -2.32 5.22 -10.98
C GLN A 141 -2.31 6.32 -9.91
N GLY A 142 -1.16 6.97 -9.72
CA GLY A 142 -0.99 8.00 -8.69
C GLY A 142 -0.43 7.50 -7.36
N GLU A 143 -0.52 6.19 -7.07
CA GLU A 143 -0.02 5.67 -5.78
C GLU A 143 1.51 5.61 -5.70
N ILE A 144 2.17 5.50 -6.85
CA ILE A 144 3.64 5.57 -6.93
C ILE A 144 4.12 6.97 -6.55
N GLU A 145 3.45 8.00 -7.06
CA GLU A 145 3.71 9.40 -6.73
C GLU A 145 3.41 9.69 -5.27
N ARG A 146 2.30 9.15 -4.74
CA ARG A 146 1.95 9.29 -3.33
C ARG A 146 3.01 8.63 -2.44
N LEU A 147 3.41 7.40 -2.73
CA LEU A 147 4.42 6.67 -1.96
C LEU A 147 5.74 7.44 -1.91
N ALA A 148 6.12 8.05 -3.03
CA ALA A 148 7.32 8.87 -3.12
C ALA A 148 7.24 10.22 -2.40
N ALA A 149 6.03 10.67 -2.10
CA ALA A 149 5.76 11.90 -1.36
C ALA A 149 5.44 11.64 0.13
N LEU A 150 5.48 10.39 0.59
CA LEU A 150 5.22 10.08 2.00
C LEU A 150 6.28 10.75 2.88
N PRO A 151 5.88 11.52 3.91
CA PRO A 151 6.81 11.96 4.94
C PRO A 151 7.33 10.75 5.73
N PRO A 152 8.48 10.87 6.41
CA PRO A 152 9.03 9.81 7.25
C PRO A 152 8.07 9.31 8.35
N ILE A 153 7.26 10.24 8.89
CA ILE A 153 6.22 10.02 9.89
C ILE A 153 5.00 10.87 9.54
N ALA A 154 3.80 10.40 9.84
CA ALA A 154 2.59 11.18 9.61
C ALA A 154 2.47 12.32 10.65
N PRO A 155 2.25 13.57 10.23
CA PRO A 155 2.15 14.70 11.16
C PRO A 155 0.90 14.66 12.05
N ASP A 156 -0.14 13.93 11.62
CA ASP A 156 -1.44 13.82 12.27
C ASP A 156 -1.73 12.41 12.83
N GLY A 157 -0.74 11.52 12.84
CA GLY A 157 -0.92 10.10 13.20
C GLY A 157 -1.81 9.33 12.20
N SER A 158 -2.03 9.88 11.00
CA SER A 158 -2.71 9.15 9.92
C SER A 158 -1.80 8.08 9.31
N ARG A 159 -2.37 7.15 8.52
CA ARG A 159 -1.60 6.13 7.77
C ARG A 159 -0.89 6.69 6.53
N ASN A 160 -0.47 7.96 6.56
CA ASN A 160 0.12 8.67 5.43
C ASN A 160 1.62 8.95 5.61
N GLY A 161 2.29 8.37 6.60
CA GLY A 161 3.74 8.37 6.68
C GLY A 161 4.34 7.00 6.32
N LEU A 162 5.63 7.00 6.02
CA LEU A 162 6.37 5.80 5.65
C LEU A 162 6.50 4.84 6.85
N LEU A 163 6.71 5.37 8.06
CA LEU A 163 6.72 4.58 9.28
C LEU A 163 5.39 3.85 9.47
N GLU A 164 4.26 4.55 9.42
CA GLU A 164 2.94 3.96 9.64
C GLU A 164 2.59 2.92 8.56
N LEU A 165 3.07 3.13 7.33
CA LEU A 165 2.98 2.13 6.28
C LEU A 165 3.75 0.86 6.66
N CYS A 166 5.02 0.99 7.07
CA CYS A 166 5.83 -0.13 7.54
C CYS A 166 5.21 -0.84 8.75
N GLU A 167 4.74 -0.09 9.75
CA GLU A 167 4.09 -0.65 10.94
C GLU A 167 2.82 -1.42 10.59
N SER A 168 2.01 -0.91 9.65
CA SER A 168 0.79 -1.62 9.20
C SER A 168 1.10 -2.94 8.49
N ILE A 169 2.28 -3.05 7.88
CA ILE A 169 2.72 -4.24 7.16
C ILE A 169 3.31 -5.26 8.13
N ILE A 170 4.13 -4.81 9.08
CA ILE A 170 4.71 -5.62 10.14
C ILE A 170 3.64 -6.06 11.16
N GLY A 171 2.61 -5.24 11.37
CA GLY A 171 1.51 -5.47 12.32
C GLY A 171 1.76 -4.92 13.72
N THR A 172 2.73 -4.01 13.88
CA THR A 172 3.01 -3.34 15.16
C THR A 172 2.02 -2.22 15.48
N ASP A 173 1.21 -1.81 14.51
CA ASP A 173 0.18 -0.77 14.65
C ASP A 173 -0.85 -1.08 15.75
N VAL A 174 -1.13 -2.35 16.00
CA VAL A 174 -2.03 -2.81 17.08
C VAL A 174 -1.49 -2.47 18.48
N LEU A 175 -0.17 -2.33 18.63
CA LEU A 175 0.48 -2.04 19.91
C LEU A 175 0.53 -0.54 20.22
N VAL A 176 0.48 0.31 19.19
CA VAL A 176 0.61 1.78 19.33
C VAL A 176 -0.36 2.37 20.37
N PRO A 177 -1.67 2.06 20.36
CA PRO A 177 -2.60 2.61 21.35
C PRO A 177 -2.30 2.15 22.78
N SER A 178 -1.86 0.89 22.94
CA SER A 178 -1.53 0.31 24.25
C SER A 178 -0.27 0.93 24.83
N ILE A 179 0.75 1.16 23.99
CA ILE A 179 1.99 1.85 24.38
C ILE A 179 1.69 3.30 24.73
N ALA A 180 0.94 4.04 23.90
CA ALA A 180 0.57 5.42 24.18
C ALA A 180 -0.20 5.56 25.51
N ALA A 181 -1.13 4.63 25.80
CA ALA A 181 -1.86 4.60 27.06
C ALA A 181 -0.94 4.32 28.28
N LEU A 182 0.06 3.45 28.10
CA LEU A 182 1.08 3.18 29.13
C LEU A 182 2.02 4.37 29.31
N GLU A 183 2.44 5.03 28.23
CA GLU A 183 3.27 6.23 28.28
C GLU A 183 2.54 7.38 28.98
N GLN A 184 1.25 7.59 28.71
CA GLN A 184 0.45 8.57 29.46
C GLN A 184 0.39 8.23 30.95
N LYS A 185 0.21 6.95 31.30
CA LYS A 185 0.26 6.49 32.71
C LYS A 185 1.65 6.71 33.32
N ILE A 186 2.72 6.35 32.61
CA ILE A 186 4.11 6.51 33.07
C ILE A 186 4.48 7.98 33.20
N ALA A 187 4.05 8.85 32.28
CA ALA A 187 4.24 10.29 32.34
C ALA A 187 3.53 10.89 33.57
N TRP A 188 2.30 10.45 33.85
CA TRP A 188 1.58 10.79 35.08
C TRP A 188 2.34 10.37 36.34
N TYR A 189 2.94 9.17 36.35
CA TYR A 189 3.77 8.70 37.47
C TYR A 189 5.14 9.40 37.55
N ARG A 190 5.76 9.77 36.42
CA ARG A 190 7.03 10.53 36.35
C ARG A 190 6.87 11.95 36.89
N LEU A 191 5.75 12.61 36.60
CA LEU A 191 5.46 13.98 37.08
C LEU A 191 5.34 14.07 38.61
N LYS A 192 5.10 12.95 39.32
CA LYS A 192 5.10 12.93 40.79
C LYS A 192 6.50 12.97 41.42
N HIS A 193 7.57 12.71 40.66
CA HIS A 193 8.94 12.61 41.17
C HIS A 193 10.01 13.23 40.25
N THR A 194 9.68 14.25 39.46
CA THR A 194 10.66 14.96 38.63
C THR A 194 10.90 16.37 39.18
N LEU A 195 12.13 16.65 39.60
CA LEU A 195 12.58 18.01 39.96
C LEU A 195 12.91 18.78 38.68
N VAL A 196 12.21 19.89 38.47
CA VAL A 196 12.48 20.85 37.39
C VAL A 196 13.52 21.85 37.89
N CYS A 197 14.65 21.96 37.17
CA CYS A 197 15.69 22.94 37.48
C CYS A 197 15.45 24.21 36.66
N PHE A 198 15.35 25.36 37.32
CA PHE A 198 15.12 26.68 36.73
C PHE A 198 16.42 27.35 36.24
N GLY A 199 17.49 26.57 36.08
CA GLY A 199 18.88 27.02 35.96
C GLY A 199 19.53 26.73 34.60
N SER A 200 20.73 27.28 34.37
CA SER A 200 21.50 27.09 33.13
C SER A 200 22.08 25.67 32.99
N LEU A 201 22.59 25.31 31.80
CA LEU A 201 23.16 23.99 31.47
C LEU A 201 24.24 23.52 32.47
N GLU A 202 24.96 24.46 33.11
CA GLU A 202 25.98 24.15 34.11
C GLU A 202 25.40 23.71 35.47
N GLU A 203 24.26 24.27 35.89
CA GLU A 203 23.59 23.90 37.13
C GLU A 203 22.90 22.53 36.99
N ALA A 204 22.29 22.29 35.83
CA ALA A 204 21.70 21.01 35.45
C ALA A 204 22.74 19.87 35.46
N ARG A 205 23.97 20.15 35.00
CA ARG A 205 25.11 19.22 35.10
C ARG A 205 25.54 18.94 36.54
N LYS A 206 25.66 19.94 37.41
CA LYS A 206 26.07 19.73 38.82
C LYS A 206 25.10 18.81 39.57
N ILE A 207 23.80 18.94 39.32
CA ILE A 207 22.76 18.12 39.95
C ILE A 207 22.76 16.69 39.38
N ALA A 208 22.99 16.52 38.07
CA ALA A 208 23.06 15.20 37.40
C ALA A 208 24.20 14.29 37.92
N PHE A 209 25.29 14.91 38.40
CA PHE A 209 26.55 14.25 38.74
C PHE A 209 26.94 14.34 40.22
N CYS A 210 26.04 14.79 41.11
CA CYS A 210 26.33 14.96 42.55
C CYS A 210 26.39 13.63 43.36
N GLY A 211 26.52 12.47 42.71
CA GLY A 211 26.56 11.18 43.40
C GLY A 211 27.04 10.01 42.53
N LYS A 212 27.16 8.82 43.13
CA LYS A 212 27.63 7.58 42.49
C LYS A 212 26.69 7.02 41.40
N GLN A 213 25.56 7.66 41.13
CA GLN A 213 24.59 7.24 40.11
C GLN A 213 24.33 8.39 39.15
N LYS A 214 24.34 8.10 37.84
CA LYS A 214 24.22 9.10 36.77
C LYS A 214 22.75 9.25 36.39
N PHE A 215 22.25 10.48 36.39
CA PHE A 215 20.88 10.81 35.95
C PHE A 215 20.87 11.41 34.53
N ARG A 216 19.79 11.14 33.79
CA ARG A 216 19.48 11.79 32.50
C ARG A 216 18.85 13.15 32.80
N VAL A 217 19.38 14.21 32.20
CA VAL A 217 18.92 15.58 32.47
C VAL A 217 18.55 16.26 31.16
N VAL A 218 17.43 17.00 31.20
CA VAL A 218 16.86 17.76 30.10
C VAL A 218 16.75 19.19 30.57
N THR A 219 17.24 20.14 29.77
CA THR A 219 17.08 21.58 30.05
C THR A 219 15.71 22.06 29.59
N LEU A 220 15.24 23.21 30.09
CA LEU A 220 13.98 23.84 29.65
C LEU A 220 14.00 24.25 28.15
N ASN A 221 15.16 24.21 27.50
CA ASN A 221 15.35 24.45 26.07
C ASN A 221 15.34 23.16 25.22
N GLY A 222 15.14 21.98 25.84
CA GLY A 222 14.97 20.70 25.13
C GLY A 222 16.26 20.00 24.68
N GLU A 223 17.42 20.39 25.20
CA GLU A 223 18.71 19.82 24.78
C GLU A 223 18.99 18.45 25.43
N LEU A 224 19.43 17.49 24.61
CA LEU A 224 19.75 16.10 25.00
C LEU A 224 21.19 15.75 24.56
N ILE A 225 21.96 15.06 25.42
CA ILE A 225 23.33 14.61 25.10
C ILE A 225 23.36 13.07 25.01
N GLU A 226 23.67 12.54 23.84
CA GLU A 226 23.90 11.11 23.59
C GLU A 226 25.40 10.74 23.57
N LYS A 227 25.73 9.44 23.64
CA LYS A 227 27.10 8.93 23.87
C LYS A 227 27.81 8.31 22.66
N SER A 228 27.18 8.22 21.50
CA SER A 228 27.57 7.21 20.49
C SER A 228 27.98 7.77 19.13
N GLY A 229 28.71 8.89 19.08
CA GLY A 229 29.14 9.56 17.83
C GLY A 229 29.42 8.60 16.65
N SER A 230 28.59 8.70 15.61
CA SER A 230 28.68 7.94 14.36
C SER A 230 28.89 8.90 13.18
N ILE A 231 29.72 8.49 12.21
CA ILE A 231 30.00 9.19 10.94
C ILE A 231 29.79 8.17 9.81
N SER A 232 29.11 8.54 8.72
CA SER A 232 29.04 7.75 7.48
C SER A 232 29.73 8.49 6.33
N GLY A 233 30.57 7.76 5.57
CA GLY A 233 31.31 8.30 4.44
C GLY A 233 32.03 7.21 3.63
N GLY A 234 31.67 7.09 2.35
CA GLY A 234 32.33 6.24 1.37
C GLY A 234 31.60 6.21 0.04
N MET A 235 32.03 7.02 -0.93
CA MET A 235 31.52 6.96 -2.30
C MET A 235 32.10 5.73 -3.02
N VAL A 236 31.25 4.73 -3.27
CA VAL A 236 31.54 3.66 -4.23
C VAL A 236 30.66 3.90 -5.46
N PHE A 237 31.27 4.14 -6.62
CA PHE A 237 30.53 4.11 -7.89
C PHE A 237 30.30 2.64 -8.27
N THR A 238 29.15 2.10 -7.88
CA THR A 238 28.69 0.77 -8.30
C THR A 238 28.04 0.87 -9.69
N ARG A 239 28.19 -0.18 -10.52
CA ARG A 239 27.47 -0.28 -11.81
C ARG A 239 25.94 -0.39 -11.65
N TRP A 240 25.48 -0.65 -10.44
CA TRP A 240 24.08 -0.86 -10.07
C TRP A 240 23.59 0.22 -9.13
N GLY A 241 22.28 0.38 -9.06
CA GLY A 241 21.62 1.25 -8.07
C GLY A 241 21.47 0.56 -6.73
N ASP A 242 21.25 1.36 -5.69
CA ASP A 242 21.13 0.94 -4.30
C ASP A 242 19.99 1.71 -3.61
N ALA A 243 19.39 1.14 -2.58
CA ALA A 243 18.33 1.79 -1.80
C ALA A 243 18.37 1.30 -0.35
N ASP A 244 18.22 2.22 0.60
CA ASP A 244 18.27 1.92 2.02
C ASP A 244 17.12 2.59 2.78
N LEU A 245 16.65 1.93 3.85
CA LEU A 245 15.64 2.42 4.78
C LEU A 245 16.33 2.77 6.09
N GLU A 246 16.52 4.06 6.31
CA GLU A 246 17.24 4.59 7.46
C GLU A 246 16.29 5.17 8.50
N LEU A 247 16.59 4.95 9.78
CA LEU A 247 15.92 5.65 10.86
C LEU A 247 16.38 7.10 10.86
N VAL A 248 15.43 8.04 10.93
CA VAL A 248 15.76 9.47 10.96
C VAL A 248 16.49 9.84 12.26
N ASP A 249 16.16 9.18 13.36
CA ASP A 249 16.79 9.35 14.68
C ASP A 249 16.75 8.01 15.45
N SER A 250 17.36 7.98 16.64
CA SER A 250 17.41 6.83 17.54
C SER A 250 16.02 6.35 17.99
N ASN A 251 15.03 7.23 18.04
CA ASN A 251 13.63 6.90 18.32
C ASN A 251 12.76 6.95 17.05
N PRO A 252 12.55 5.81 16.36
CA PRO A 252 11.82 5.78 15.09
C PRO A 252 10.38 6.25 15.22
N PHE A 253 9.74 6.08 16.39
CA PHE A 253 8.35 6.45 16.62
C PHE A 253 8.13 7.96 16.78
N ALA A 254 9.20 8.73 16.99
CA ALA A 254 9.16 10.19 17.04
C ALA A 254 9.63 10.82 15.73
N SER A 255 10.60 10.19 15.05
CA SER A 255 11.31 10.78 13.91
C SER A 255 10.92 10.18 12.55
N GLY A 256 10.35 8.97 12.53
CA GLY A 256 10.00 8.25 11.31
C GLY A 256 11.16 7.50 10.64
N VAL A 257 10.86 6.97 9.45
CA VAL A 257 11.81 6.23 8.61
C VAL A 257 11.96 6.94 7.26
N SER A 258 13.17 7.07 6.75
CA SER A 258 13.47 7.69 5.46
C SER A 258 13.97 6.67 4.45
N LEU A 259 13.48 6.73 3.22
CA LEU A 259 14.01 5.95 2.10
C LEU A 259 15.02 6.79 1.32
N THR A 260 16.29 6.36 1.35
CA THR A 260 17.38 6.95 0.56
C THR A 260 17.73 6.03 -0.60
N VAL A 261 18.04 6.63 -1.75
CA VAL A 261 18.25 5.88 -2.99
C VAL A 261 19.47 6.42 -3.71
N ARG A 262 20.28 5.51 -4.24
CA ARG A 262 21.40 5.80 -5.12
C ARG A 262 21.16 5.15 -6.48
N PRO A 263 20.68 5.89 -7.49
CA PRO A 263 20.57 5.35 -8.85
C PRO A 263 21.96 4.99 -9.43
N PRO A 264 22.03 4.10 -10.45
CA PRO A 264 23.28 3.71 -11.08
C PRO A 264 24.08 4.92 -11.56
N GLY A 265 25.33 5.04 -11.12
CA GLY A 265 26.20 6.16 -11.50
C GLY A 265 25.84 7.52 -10.89
N LYS A 266 24.91 7.59 -9.93
CA LYS A 266 24.52 8.81 -9.21
C LYS A 266 24.85 8.73 -7.72
N SER A 267 24.70 9.85 -7.01
CA SER A 267 24.84 9.96 -5.56
C SER A 267 23.56 9.52 -4.83
N TRP A 268 23.69 9.25 -3.52
CA TRP A 268 22.56 9.08 -2.61
C TRP A 268 21.68 10.33 -2.57
N ARG A 269 20.37 10.13 -2.67
CA ARG A 269 19.34 11.18 -2.67
C ARG A 269 18.05 10.63 -2.06
N PRO A 270 17.20 11.50 -1.47
CA PRO A 270 15.87 11.10 -1.06
C PRO A 270 14.99 10.80 -2.28
N LEU A 271 13.97 9.95 -2.10
CA LEU A 271 13.04 9.53 -3.15
C LEU A 271 12.36 10.71 -3.88
N SER A 272 12.09 11.81 -3.15
CA SER A 272 11.51 13.05 -3.70
C SER A 272 12.37 13.74 -4.77
N SER A 273 13.68 13.52 -4.74
CA SER A 273 14.66 14.16 -5.62
C SER A 273 15.01 13.31 -6.86
N LEU A 274 14.37 12.15 -7.03
CA LEU A 274 14.58 11.27 -8.18
C LEU A 274 13.74 11.71 -9.39
N SER A 275 14.20 11.36 -10.59
CA SER A 275 13.40 11.50 -11.81
C SER A 275 12.14 10.62 -11.77
N GLY A 276 11.16 10.91 -12.63
CA GLY A 276 9.90 10.14 -12.67
C GLY A 276 10.12 8.63 -12.79
N GLY A 277 10.93 8.19 -13.76
CA GLY A 277 11.22 6.76 -13.96
C GLY A 277 12.00 6.12 -12.82
N GLU A 278 12.98 6.83 -12.23
CA GLU A 278 13.75 6.33 -11.07
C GLU A 278 12.86 6.18 -9.83
N ARG A 279 11.97 7.15 -9.62
CA ARG A 279 10.98 7.14 -8.55
C ARG A 279 10.03 5.96 -8.72
N THR A 280 9.53 5.74 -9.92
CA THR A 280 8.68 4.58 -10.25
C THR A 280 9.38 3.26 -9.97
N MET A 281 10.62 3.09 -10.44
CA MET A 281 11.38 1.85 -10.19
C MET A 281 11.66 1.62 -8.71
N THR A 282 12.01 2.66 -7.97
CA THR A 282 12.30 2.54 -6.53
C THR A 282 11.04 2.24 -5.73
N SER A 283 9.93 2.95 -6.01
CA SER A 283 8.64 2.68 -5.37
C SER A 283 8.17 1.27 -5.66
N LEU A 284 8.28 0.79 -6.91
CA LEU A 284 7.95 -0.60 -7.26
C LEU A 284 8.84 -1.59 -6.51
N ALA A 285 10.15 -1.35 -6.43
CA ALA A 285 11.07 -2.21 -5.67
C ALA A 285 10.66 -2.31 -4.19
N LEU A 286 10.31 -1.18 -3.56
CA LEU A 286 9.81 -1.16 -2.18
C LEU A 286 8.49 -1.94 -2.06
N ILE A 287 7.53 -1.69 -2.94
CA ILE A 287 6.24 -2.38 -2.94
C ILE A 287 6.44 -3.91 -3.07
N PHE A 288 7.33 -4.36 -3.96
CA PHE A 288 7.64 -5.77 -4.11
C PHE A 288 8.39 -6.35 -2.91
N ALA A 289 9.30 -5.60 -2.28
CA ALA A 289 9.96 -6.04 -1.05
C ALA A 289 8.96 -6.21 0.10
N LEU A 290 8.02 -5.28 0.25
CA LEU A 290 6.95 -5.35 1.24
C LEU A 290 5.98 -6.50 0.96
N HIS A 291 5.68 -6.74 -0.32
CA HIS A 291 4.86 -7.87 -0.74
C HIS A 291 5.56 -9.22 -0.48
N HIS A 292 6.89 -9.30 -0.64
CA HIS A 292 7.66 -10.50 -0.28
C HIS A 292 7.56 -10.82 1.22
N PHE A 293 7.58 -9.79 2.07
CA PHE A 293 7.41 -9.97 3.52
C PHE A 293 6.01 -10.48 3.90
N LYS A 294 4.95 -9.92 3.30
CA LYS A 294 3.57 -10.33 3.56
C LYS A 294 2.78 -10.45 2.25
N PRO A 295 2.78 -11.64 1.61
CA PRO A 295 2.21 -11.82 0.28
C PRO A 295 0.70 -11.59 0.24
N SER A 296 0.22 -11.10 -0.90
CA SER A 296 -1.21 -11.03 -1.24
C SER A 296 -1.54 -12.05 -2.34
N PRO A 297 -2.67 -12.77 -2.28
CA PRO A 297 -3.04 -13.81 -3.26
C PRO A 297 -3.40 -13.27 -4.66
N PHE A 298 -3.54 -11.95 -4.81
CA PHE A 298 -3.59 -11.31 -6.11
C PHE A 298 -3.03 -9.89 -6.01
N PHE A 299 -2.62 -9.36 -7.16
CA PHE A 299 -1.95 -8.08 -7.24
C PHE A 299 -2.30 -7.38 -8.56
N PHE A 300 -2.83 -6.17 -8.50
CA PHE A 300 -3.19 -5.37 -9.67
C PHE A 300 -2.21 -4.22 -9.84
N LEU A 301 -1.74 -4.05 -11.07
CA LEU A 301 -0.82 -2.99 -11.48
C LEU A 301 -1.48 -2.18 -12.59
N ASP A 302 -1.97 -0.97 -12.26
CA ASP A 302 -2.65 -0.08 -13.22
C ASP A 302 -1.69 1.02 -13.69
N GLU A 303 -1.36 1.03 -14.99
CA GLU A 303 -0.55 2.06 -15.67
C GLU A 303 0.80 2.40 -15.02
N ILE A 304 1.41 1.45 -14.31
CA ILE A 304 2.69 1.66 -13.61
C ILE A 304 3.89 1.89 -14.54
N ASP A 305 3.76 1.53 -15.82
CA ASP A 305 4.82 1.67 -16.82
C ASP A 305 4.81 3.02 -17.54
N ALA A 306 3.84 3.90 -17.24
CA ALA A 306 3.67 5.19 -17.93
C ALA A 306 4.90 6.11 -17.85
N ALA A 307 5.64 6.07 -16.75
CA ALA A 307 6.84 6.89 -16.52
C ALA A 307 8.17 6.16 -16.81
N LEU A 308 8.11 4.91 -17.28
CA LEU A 308 9.28 4.06 -17.51
C LEU A 308 9.74 4.09 -18.96
N ASP A 309 11.06 4.05 -19.16
CA ASP A 309 11.64 3.83 -20.49
C ASP A 309 11.55 2.35 -20.90
N VAL A 310 11.77 2.07 -22.20
CA VAL A 310 11.66 0.71 -22.75
C VAL A 310 12.52 -0.29 -22.00
N ARG A 311 13.73 0.10 -21.58
CA ARG A 311 14.66 -0.76 -20.86
C ARG A 311 14.11 -1.14 -19.49
N ASN A 312 13.63 -0.18 -18.70
CA ASN A 312 13.08 -0.44 -17.37
C ASN A 312 11.76 -1.22 -17.43
N VAL A 313 10.95 -1.01 -18.47
CA VAL A 313 9.75 -1.84 -18.70
C VAL A 313 10.13 -3.31 -18.93
N VAL A 314 11.17 -3.59 -19.71
CA VAL A 314 11.66 -4.96 -19.91
C VAL A 314 12.18 -5.55 -18.60
N ILE A 315 12.95 -4.79 -17.81
CA ILE A 315 13.45 -5.24 -16.50
C ILE A 315 12.28 -5.57 -15.58
N LEU A 316 11.26 -4.71 -15.51
CA LEU A 316 10.06 -4.93 -14.70
C LEU A 316 9.31 -6.19 -15.17
N ALA A 317 9.13 -6.37 -16.48
CA ALA A 317 8.46 -7.55 -17.03
C ALA A 317 9.21 -8.84 -16.70
N LEU A 318 10.55 -8.83 -16.79
CA LEU A 318 11.39 -9.96 -16.39
C LEU A 318 11.35 -10.21 -14.88
N PHE A 319 11.36 -9.15 -14.07
CA PHE A 319 11.26 -9.22 -12.61
C PHE A 319 9.93 -9.85 -12.20
N VAL A 320 8.82 -9.34 -12.74
CA VAL A 320 7.49 -9.89 -12.50
C VAL A 320 7.50 -11.35 -12.94
N ARG A 321 7.91 -11.68 -14.17
CA ARG A 321 7.96 -13.08 -14.62
C ARG A 321 8.78 -14.00 -13.71
N SER A 322 9.92 -13.55 -13.17
CA SER A 322 10.85 -14.37 -12.40
C SER A 322 10.46 -14.51 -10.93
N ASN A 323 9.83 -13.50 -10.33
CA ASN A 323 9.41 -13.50 -8.92
C ASN A 323 8.00 -14.07 -8.71
N LEU A 324 7.33 -14.51 -9.79
CA LEU A 324 5.99 -15.13 -9.76
C LEU A 324 5.99 -16.64 -9.48
N VAL A 325 6.99 -17.13 -8.76
CA VAL A 325 7.11 -18.53 -8.36
C VAL A 325 7.09 -18.57 -6.83
N PRO A 326 5.96 -18.95 -6.19
CA PRO A 326 5.02 -19.98 -6.63
C PRO A 326 3.70 -19.45 -7.26
N PRO A 327 2.95 -20.30 -8.00
CA PRO A 327 1.70 -19.99 -8.73
C PRO A 327 0.47 -19.64 -7.86
N THR A 328 0.68 -19.11 -6.66
CA THR A 328 -0.36 -18.73 -5.68
C THR A 328 -1.01 -17.38 -5.95
N GLN A 329 -0.47 -16.60 -6.88
CA GLN A 329 -0.82 -15.20 -7.00
C GLN A 329 -1.23 -14.82 -8.41
N ASN A 330 -2.48 -14.38 -8.54
CA ASN A 330 -2.96 -13.78 -9.77
C ASN A 330 -2.43 -12.34 -9.86
N PHE A 331 -1.43 -12.10 -10.69
CA PHE A 331 -1.03 -10.76 -11.07
C PHE A 331 -1.81 -10.32 -12.30
N ALA A 332 -2.44 -9.17 -12.22
CA ALA A 332 -3.08 -8.52 -13.35
C ALA A 332 -2.36 -7.21 -13.63
N VAL A 333 -1.62 -7.17 -14.74
CA VAL A 333 -0.97 -5.96 -15.23
C VAL A 333 -1.86 -5.35 -16.29
N LEU A 334 -2.30 -4.12 -16.07
CA LEU A 334 -3.05 -3.36 -17.07
C LEU A 334 -2.08 -2.52 -17.85
N ARG A 335 -2.06 -2.73 -19.17
CA ARG A 335 -1.18 -2.03 -20.07
C ARG A 335 -1.99 -1.34 -21.16
N THR A 336 -1.74 -0.06 -21.34
CA THR A 336 -2.24 0.67 -22.50
C THR A 336 -1.36 0.33 -23.70
N VAL A 337 -1.98 -0.14 -24.79
CA VAL A 337 -1.28 -0.34 -26.07
C VAL A 337 -1.58 0.87 -26.94
N PHE A 338 -0.56 1.69 -27.21
CA PHE A 338 -0.63 2.65 -28.30
C PHE A 338 -0.70 1.88 -29.62
N ARG A 339 -1.79 2.03 -30.37
CA ARG A 339 -1.79 1.69 -31.80
C ARG A 339 -0.82 2.67 -32.46
N LEU A 340 0.38 2.20 -32.82
CA LEU A 340 1.07 2.75 -33.97
C LEU A 340 0.19 2.38 -35.17
N GLN A 341 -0.64 3.33 -35.63
CA GLN A 341 -1.08 3.30 -37.02
C GLN A 341 0.20 3.44 -37.85
N LEU A 342 0.59 2.35 -38.51
CA LEU A 342 1.50 2.38 -39.65
C LEU A 342 0.86 3.15 -40.80
#